data_AF-A0A7J3UAU4-F1
#
_entry.id   AF-A0A7J3UAU4-F1
#
_cell.length_a   1.000
_cell.length_b   1.000
_cell.length_c   1.000
_cell.angle_alpha   90.00
_cell.angle_beta   90.00
_cell.angle_gamma   90.00
#
_symmetry.space_group_name_H-M   'P 1'
#
loop_
_entity.id
_entity.type
_entity.pdbx_description
1 polymer ?
#
loop_
_entity_poly.entity_id
_entity_poly.type
_entity_poly.pdbx_seq_one_letter_code
_entity_poly.pdbx_strand_id
1 'polypeptide(L)'
;EVEMVREKIGCRNMDAFVISSGEKKVARTCIEAVITRAAMAFDMEGEVRKALPDGTTKYMRPIAGAERMYPETDVPPVFIEPDRIKRLKSELPETFDDKILRYEKYGLGKDEAEQIVYGGKDELFEPLVKKHDPKAIARILLHVLPEIERKGHDIKNLAGRIDEVLEGLEKGMFSKDGIDKIMECWAGKPDASLEEIIKECGIEAMNKEDLRKEIKSILKEHTSIVAEKGEDAISPLMGIAMKKMKGKADGSLIYQILKEEVMRIVQEKSREYKK
;
A
#
# COMPACT_ATOMS: atom_id res chain seq x y z
N GLU A 1 -61.52 0.95 20.73
CA GLU A 1 -60.56 0.86 21.87
C GLU A 1 -59.77 2.14 22.08
N VAL A 2 -59.10 2.67 21.05
CA VAL A 2 -58.32 3.93 21.12
C VAL A 2 -59.17 5.13 21.58
N GLU A 3 -60.37 5.33 21.03
CA GLU A 3 -61.28 6.42 21.42
C GLU A 3 -61.71 6.31 22.89
N MET A 4 -62.03 5.10 23.35
CA MET A 4 -62.40 4.85 24.76
C MET A 4 -61.26 5.21 25.72
N VAL A 5 -60.00 4.95 25.34
CA VAL A 5 -58.84 5.34 26.14
C VAL A 5 -58.69 6.86 26.15
N ARG A 6 -58.81 7.52 24.98
CA ARG A 6 -58.74 8.99 24.85
C ARG A 6 -59.78 9.69 25.72
N GLU A 7 -61.03 9.23 25.70
CA GLU A 7 -62.10 9.75 26.55
C GLU A 7 -61.78 9.56 28.04
N LYS A 8 -61.32 8.37 28.43
CA LYS A 8 -61.04 8.03 29.83
C LYS A 8 -59.91 8.85 30.46
N ILE A 9 -58.91 9.24 29.67
CA ILE A 9 -57.76 10.05 30.14
C ILE A 9 -57.90 11.54 29.79
N GLY A 10 -58.98 11.95 29.12
CA GLY A 10 -59.23 13.35 28.74
C GLY A 10 -58.31 13.90 27.64
N CYS A 11 -57.83 13.05 26.73
CA CYS A 11 -56.92 13.41 25.65
C CYS A 11 -57.64 14.15 24.51
N ARG A 12 -57.20 15.38 24.15
CA ARG A 12 -57.83 16.20 23.10
C ARG A 12 -57.38 15.79 21.70
N ASN A 13 -57.90 16.45 20.66
CA ASN A 13 -57.65 16.06 19.26
C ASN A 13 -56.17 16.19 18.83
N MET A 14 -55.42 17.14 19.40
CA MET A 14 -54.00 17.36 19.09
C MET A 14 -53.04 16.68 20.09
N ASP A 15 -53.58 16.01 21.10
CA ASP A 15 -52.77 15.35 22.12
C ASP A 15 -52.47 13.90 21.69
N ALA A 16 -51.30 13.42 22.08
CA ALA A 16 -50.95 12.01 22.02
C ALA A 16 -50.94 11.41 23.43
N PHE A 17 -51.15 10.10 23.53
CA PHE A 17 -51.02 9.36 24.78
C PHE A 17 -50.04 8.20 24.61
N VAL A 18 -49.40 7.80 25.71
CA VAL A 18 -48.47 6.66 25.76
C VAL A 18 -49.02 5.66 26.79
N ILE A 19 -49.06 4.38 26.42
CA ILE A 19 -49.46 3.30 27.31
C ILE A 19 -48.22 2.47 27.65
N SER A 20 -48.02 2.17 28.92
CA SER A 20 -47.06 1.16 29.39
C SER A 20 -47.82 0.01 30.04
N SER A 21 -47.59 -1.21 29.57
CA SER A 21 -48.24 -2.43 30.06
C SER A 21 -47.19 -3.40 30.59
N GLY A 22 -47.40 -3.92 31.79
CA GLY A 22 -46.46 -4.79 32.49
C GLY A 22 -46.71 -4.77 34.00
N GLU A 23 -45.72 -5.22 34.77
CA GLU A 23 -45.79 -5.13 36.22
C GLU A 23 -45.99 -3.68 36.67
N LYS A 24 -46.95 -3.45 37.57
CA LYS A 24 -47.39 -2.11 38.00
C LYS A 24 -46.23 -1.17 38.38
N LYS A 25 -45.19 -1.68 39.05
CA LYS A 25 -44.01 -0.89 39.45
C LYS A 25 -43.20 -0.44 38.23
N VAL A 26 -42.87 -1.37 37.34
CA VAL A 26 -42.08 -1.11 36.13
C VAL A 26 -42.83 -0.18 35.18
N ALA A 27 -44.12 -0.46 34.92
CA ALA A 27 -44.95 0.34 34.04
C ALA A 27 -45.05 1.80 34.52
N ARG A 28 -45.14 2.02 35.84
CA ARG A 28 -45.15 3.36 36.43
C ARG A 28 -43.83 4.09 36.20
N THR A 29 -42.70 3.44 36.48
CA THR A 29 -41.36 4.03 36.27
C THR A 29 -41.10 4.35 34.79
N CYS A 30 -41.55 3.50 33.87
CA CYS A 30 -41.45 3.77 32.43
C CYS A 30 -42.24 5.03 32.02
N ILE A 31 -43.48 5.18 32.50
CA ILE A 31 -44.30 6.37 32.20
C ILE A 31 -43.67 7.64 32.78
N GLU A 32 -43.14 7.59 34.01
CA GLU A 32 -42.43 8.72 34.63
C GLU A 32 -41.21 9.15 33.77
N ALA A 33 -40.42 8.20 33.25
CA ALA A 33 -39.30 8.51 32.36
C ALA A 33 -39.74 9.11 31.02
N VAL A 34 -40.84 8.62 30.44
CA VAL A 34 -41.43 9.18 29.20
C VAL A 34 -41.94 10.60 29.42
N ILE A 35 -42.60 10.88 30.56
CA ILE A 35 -43.07 12.23 30.92
C ILE A 35 -41.88 13.18 31.03
N THR A 36 -40.83 12.80 31.75
CA THR A 36 -39.60 13.60 31.84
C THR A 36 -39.02 13.87 30.46
N ARG A 37 -38.92 12.85 29.59
CA ARG A 37 -38.40 13.02 28.24
C ARG A 37 -39.29 13.90 27.36
N ALA A 38 -40.61 13.79 27.49
CA ALA A 38 -41.56 14.64 26.76
C ALA A 38 -41.45 16.11 27.22
N ALA A 39 -41.22 16.36 28.52
CA ALA A 39 -40.95 17.70 29.02
C ALA A 39 -39.65 18.29 28.44
N MET A 40 -38.58 17.50 28.37
CA MET A 40 -37.30 17.89 27.74
C MET A 40 -37.40 18.13 26.23
N ALA A 41 -38.49 17.72 25.57
CA ALA A 41 -38.67 18.03 24.14
C ALA A 41 -38.92 19.52 23.90
N PHE A 42 -39.40 20.25 24.91
CA PHE A 42 -39.63 21.69 24.85
C PHE A 42 -38.38 22.51 25.20
N ASP A 43 -37.46 21.97 25.98
CA ASP A 43 -36.18 22.59 26.33
C ASP A 43 -35.06 21.54 26.29
N MET A 44 -34.26 21.60 25.22
CA MET A 44 -33.40 20.50 24.81
C MET A 44 -32.06 20.55 25.56
N GLU A 45 -31.89 19.65 26.52
CA GLU A 45 -30.62 19.50 27.25
C GLU A 45 -29.63 18.59 26.49
N GLY A 46 -28.33 18.80 26.74
CA GLY A 46 -27.28 17.96 26.18
C GLY A 46 -27.28 16.55 26.77
N GLU A 47 -27.04 15.55 25.92
CA GLU A 47 -27.03 14.12 26.29
C GLU A 47 -25.86 13.37 25.62
N VAL A 48 -25.44 12.28 26.27
CA VAL A 48 -24.45 11.36 25.69
C VAL A 48 -25.17 10.38 24.79
N ARG A 49 -24.74 10.31 23.52
CA ARG A 49 -25.34 9.45 22.49
C ARG A 49 -24.31 8.53 21.87
N LYS A 50 -24.72 7.31 21.53
CA LYS A 50 -23.93 6.33 20.79
C LYS A 50 -24.18 6.49 19.29
N ALA A 51 -23.12 6.57 18.49
CA ALA A 51 -23.23 6.49 17.03
C ALA A 51 -23.58 5.07 16.59
N LEU A 52 -24.51 4.95 15.64
CA LEU A 52 -24.95 3.70 15.04
C LEU A 52 -24.41 3.55 13.61
N PRO A 53 -24.30 2.31 13.07
CA PRO A 53 -23.75 2.07 11.73
C PRO A 53 -24.55 2.71 10.59
N ASP A 54 -25.83 3.01 10.81
CA ASP A 54 -26.71 3.68 9.85
C ASP A 54 -26.55 5.22 9.87
N GLY A 55 -25.59 5.74 10.64
CA GLY A 55 -25.35 7.17 10.80
C GLY A 55 -26.30 7.87 11.78
N THR A 56 -27.24 7.13 12.39
CA THR A 56 -28.09 7.67 13.44
C THR A 56 -27.41 7.58 14.81
N THR A 57 -28.09 8.08 15.85
CA THR A 57 -27.56 8.06 17.21
C THR A 57 -28.60 7.63 18.22
N LYS A 58 -28.18 6.88 19.24
CA LYS A 58 -29.04 6.38 20.32
C LYS A 58 -28.67 7.02 21.65
N TYR A 59 -29.68 7.48 22.41
CA TYR A 59 -29.49 7.97 23.77
C TYR A 59 -28.80 6.92 24.67
N MET A 60 -27.84 7.36 25.48
CA MET A 60 -27.19 6.53 26.50
C MET A 60 -27.49 7.03 27.91
N ARG A 61 -27.13 8.28 28.20
CA ARG A 61 -27.24 8.88 29.53
C ARG A 61 -27.25 10.41 29.44
N PRO A 62 -27.69 11.12 30.49
CA PRO A 62 -27.52 12.56 30.57
C PRO A 62 -26.02 12.91 30.61
N ILE A 63 -25.67 14.14 30.21
CA ILE A 63 -24.31 14.64 30.41
C ILE A 63 -24.02 14.64 31.91
N ALA A 64 -22.87 14.10 32.30
CA ALA A 64 -22.41 14.21 33.68
C ALA A 64 -22.20 15.69 34.02
N GLY A 65 -22.67 16.14 35.18
CA GLY A 65 -22.53 17.53 35.60
C GLY A 65 -21.08 17.99 35.49
N ALA A 66 -20.90 19.22 34.99
CA ALA A 66 -19.60 19.87 35.03
C ALA A 66 -19.24 20.12 36.50
N GLU A 67 -17.96 19.92 36.81
CA GLU A 67 -17.30 20.44 38.02
C GLU A 67 -17.35 19.58 39.28
N ARG A 68 -16.32 18.72 39.37
CA ARG A 68 -15.53 18.53 40.60
C ARG A 68 -14.04 18.42 40.26
N MET A 69 -13.53 19.35 39.44
CA MET A 69 -12.09 19.41 39.20
C MET A 69 -11.48 20.36 40.24
N TYR A 70 -10.63 19.82 41.10
CA TYR A 70 -9.73 20.59 41.96
C TYR A 70 -8.28 20.20 41.58
N PRO A 71 -7.28 21.07 41.82
CA PRO A 71 -5.89 20.70 41.60
C PRO A 71 -5.54 19.43 42.37
N GLU A 72 -4.97 18.45 41.69
CA GLU A 72 -4.45 17.25 42.33
C GLU A 72 -3.41 17.65 43.38
N THR A 73 -3.66 17.34 44.65
CA THR A 73 -2.81 17.75 45.77
C THR A 73 -1.66 16.78 45.99
N ASP A 74 -1.80 15.54 45.55
CA ASP A 74 -0.78 14.50 45.72
C ASP A 74 0.38 14.67 44.71
N VAL A 75 0.15 15.42 43.63
CA VAL A 75 1.12 15.63 42.55
C VAL A 75 1.59 17.09 42.56
N PRO A 76 2.88 17.34 42.85
CA PRO A 76 3.45 18.69 42.73
C PRO A 76 3.30 19.24 41.30
N PRO A 77 3.11 20.56 41.14
CA PRO A 77 3.09 21.19 39.82
C PRO A 77 4.37 20.92 39.03
N VAL A 78 4.22 20.50 37.76
CA VAL A 78 5.36 20.26 36.87
C VAL A 78 5.64 21.52 36.06
N PHE A 79 6.73 22.20 36.38
CA PHE A 79 7.19 23.34 35.57
C PHE A 79 7.98 22.84 34.35
N ILE A 80 7.65 23.35 33.17
CA ILE A 80 8.34 23.01 31.92
C ILE A 80 9.27 24.16 31.56
N GLU A 81 10.55 23.98 31.85
CA GLU A 81 11.59 24.97 31.55
C GLU A 81 11.66 25.31 30.04
N PRO A 82 11.86 26.59 29.66
CA PRO A 82 12.02 26.97 28.26
C PRO A 82 13.13 26.22 27.53
N ASP A 83 14.22 25.88 28.22
CA ASP A 83 15.33 25.11 27.63
C ASP A 83 14.95 23.65 27.38
N ARG A 84 14.08 23.06 28.21
CA ARG A 84 13.48 21.75 27.93
C ARG A 84 12.64 21.80 26.65
N ILE A 85 11.85 22.86 26.46
CA ILE A 85 11.06 23.05 25.24
C ILE A 85 11.97 23.18 24.01
N LYS A 86 13.04 23.98 24.09
CA LYS A 86 14.00 24.13 22.99
C LYS A 86 14.65 22.80 22.63
N ARG A 87 15.12 22.04 23.63
CA ARG A 87 15.72 20.72 23.42
C ARG A 87 14.76 19.77 22.73
N LEU A 88 13.52 19.66 23.23
CA LEU A 88 12.51 18.80 22.63
C LEU A 88 12.19 19.23 21.20
N LYS A 89 12.06 20.53 20.92
CA LYS A 89 11.85 21.04 19.56
C LYS A 89 12.99 20.67 18.60
N SER A 90 14.24 20.64 19.07
CA SER A 90 15.38 20.20 18.24
C SER A 90 15.47 18.69 18.06
N GLU A 91 14.84 17.91 18.96
CA GLU A 91 14.82 16.43 18.92
C GLU A 91 13.57 15.88 18.21
N LEU A 92 12.62 16.74 17.83
CA LEU A 92 11.41 16.31 17.14
C LEU A 92 11.78 15.62 15.82
N PRO A 93 11.20 14.44 15.54
CA PRO A 93 11.38 13.81 14.25
C PRO A 93 10.72 14.64 13.15
N GLU A 94 11.21 14.44 11.93
CA GLU A 94 10.58 14.98 10.73
C GLU A 94 9.12 14.52 10.63
N THR A 95 8.23 15.43 10.21
CA THR A 95 6.81 15.09 10.01
C THR A 95 6.65 14.16 8.81
N PHE A 96 5.52 13.45 8.73
CA PHE A 96 5.25 12.60 7.57
C PHE A 96 5.16 13.39 6.26
N ASP A 97 4.56 14.58 6.29
CA ASP A 97 4.44 15.45 5.13
C ASP A 97 5.82 15.91 4.63
N ASP A 98 6.71 16.30 5.55
CA ASP A 98 8.09 16.67 5.22
C ASP A 98 8.88 15.49 4.64
N LYS A 99 8.74 14.28 5.22
CA LYS A 99 9.33 13.04 4.69
C LYS A 99 8.86 12.75 3.26
N ILE A 100 7.56 12.84 3.00
CA ILE A 100 6.98 12.59 1.67
C ILE A 100 7.60 13.56 0.64
N LEU A 101 7.65 14.86 0.97
CA LEU A 101 8.25 15.87 0.10
C LEU A 101 9.76 15.62 -0.14
N ARG A 102 10.47 15.11 0.86
CA ARG A 102 11.89 14.72 0.70
C ARG A 102 12.05 13.50 -0.19
N TYR A 103 11.17 12.51 -0.08
CA TYR A 103 11.20 11.31 -0.92
C TYR A 103 10.85 11.60 -2.37
N GLU A 104 9.94 12.54 -2.64
CA GLU A 104 9.70 13.06 -3.98
C GLU A 104 10.96 13.69 -4.59
N LYS A 105 11.75 14.42 -3.80
CA LYS A 105 13.05 14.98 -4.24
C LYS A 105 14.09 13.90 -4.56
N TYR A 106 13.96 12.69 -4.01
CA TYR A 106 14.77 11.54 -4.40
C TYR A 106 14.31 10.92 -5.74
N GLY A 107 13.17 11.36 -6.29
CA GLY A 107 12.66 10.91 -7.58
C GLY A 107 11.59 9.83 -7.50
N LEU A 108 10.99 9.64 -6.32
CA LEU A 108 9.77 8.84 -6.15
C LEU A 108 8.53 9.62 -6.58
N GLY A 109 7.51 8.90 -7.05
CA GLY A 109 6.18 9.47 -7.20
C GLY A 109 5.55 9.76 -5.84
N LYS A 110 4.63 10.73 -5.79
CA LYS A 110 3.89 11.08 -4.57
C LYS A 110 3.23 9.87 -3.91
N ASP A 111 2.52 9.06 -4.69
CA ASP A 111 1.84 7.86 -4.19
C ASP A 111 2.81 6.84 -3.61
N GLU A 112 3.98 6.65 -4.22
CA GLU A 112 5.03 5.74 -3.72
C GLU A 112 5.61 6.25 -2.40
N ALA A 113 5.87 7.56 -2.32
CA ALA A 113 6.38 8.20 -1.11
C ALA A 113 5.37 8.09 0.06
N GLU A 114 4.09 8.38 -0.19
CA GLU A 114 3.01 8.22 0.80
C GLU A 114 2.91 6.77 1.29
N GLN A 115 2.97 5.79 0.37
CA GLN A 115 2.89 4.38 0.75
C GLN A 115 4.08 3.92 1.60
N ILE A 116 5.28 4.44 1.36
CA ILE A 116 6.46 4.11 2.18
C ILE A 116 6.31 4.72 3.58
N VAL A 117 5.94 5.99 3.68
CA VAL A 117 5.84 6.71 4.95
C VAL A 117 4.66 6.22 5.79
N TYR A 118 3.44 6.22 5.25
CA TYR A 118 2.26 5.77 6.00
C TYR A 118 2.26 4.25 6.23
N GLY A 119 2.95 3.50 5.37
CA GLY A 119 3.12 2.06 5.51
C GLY A 119 4.22 1.64 6.50
N GLY A 120 4.91 2.58 7.16
CA GLY A 120 5.98 2.30 8.12
C GLY A 120 7.19 1.58 7.53
N LYS A 121 7.46 1.78 6.23
CA LYS A 121 8.61 1.18 5.52
C LYS A 121 9.79 2.15 5.42
N ASP A 122 9.67 3.33 6.01
CA ASP A 122 10.68 4.37 6.04
C ASP A 122 11.96 3.91 6.76
N GLU A 123 11.86 3.09 7.81
CA GLU A 123 13.02 2.51 8.50
C GLU A 123 13.92 1.68 7.57
N LEU A 124 13.33 0.97 6.61
CA LEU A 124 14.08 0.21 5.60
C LEU A 124 14.53 1.09 4.43
N PHE A 125 13.71 2.07 4.04
CA PHE A 125 13.99 2.93 2.89
C PHE A 125 15.17 3.90 3.13
N GLU A 126 15.20 4.57 4.28
CA GLU A 126 16.16 5.63 4.62
C GLU A 126 17.64 5.22 4.57
N PRO A 127 18.06 4.04 5.07
CA PRO A 127 19.44 3.61 4.91
C PRO A 127 19.77 3.23 3.46
N LEU A 128 18.83 2.64 2.72
CA LEU A 128 19.05 2.14 1.36
C LEU A 128 19.13 3.27 0.34
N VAL A 129 18.28 4.29 0.47
CA VAL A 129 18.20 5.43 -0.48
C VAL A 129 19.48 6.26 -0.52
N LYS A 130 20.33 6.15 0.50
CA LYS A 130 21.65 6.81 0.55
C LYS A 130 22.67 6.19 -0.40
N LYS A 131 22.46 4.92 -0.79
CA LYS A 131 23.39 4.15 -1.62
C LYS A 131 22.82 3.79 -2.98
N HIS A 132 21.52 3.52 -3.04
CA HIS A 132 20.89 2.84 -4.17
C HIS A 132 19.78 3.67 -4.84
N ASP A 133 19.38 3.25 -6.05
CA ASP A 133 18.29 3.87 -6.83
C ASP A 133 16.95 3.84 -6.05
N PRO A 134 16.36 5.01 -5.72
CA PRO A 134 15.11 5.11 -4.97
C PRO A 134 13.97 4.31 -5.59
N LYS A 135 13.90 4.27 -6.93
CA LYS A 135 12.85 3.54 -7.65
C LYS A 135 12.98 2.03 -7.53
N ALA A 136 14.22 1.52 -7.50
CA ALA A 136 14.47 0.10 -7.29
C ALA A 136 14.06 -0.30 -5.86
N ILE A 137 14.38 0.54 -4.86
CA ILE A 137 13.98 0.32 -3.48
C ILE A 137 12.45 0.34 -3.35
N ALA A 138 11.78 1.35 -3.91
CA ALA A 138 10.33 1.45 -3.88
C ALA A 138 9.65 0.24 -4.52
N ARG A 139 10.16 -0.24 -5.67
CA ARG A 139 9.67 -1.48 -6.30
C ARG A 139 9.77 -2.67 -5.35
N ILE A 140 10.90 -2.85 -4.67
CA ILE A 140 11.10 -3.96 -3.74
C ILE A 140 10.12 -3.85 -2.56
N LEU A 141 10.06 -2.69 -1.92
CA LEU A 141 9.28 -2.47 -0.69
C LEU A 141 7.76 -2.48 -0.92
N LEU A 142 7.29 -1.95 -2.05
CA LEU A 142 5.86 -1.76 -2.33
C LEU A 142 5.25 -2.89 -3.17
N HIS A 143 6.05 -3.58 -3.99
CA HIS A 143 5.55 -4.63 -4.89
C HIS A 143 6.11 -6.01 -4.56
N VAL A 144 7.44 -6.15 -4.49
CA VAL A 144 8.07 -7.48 -4.36
C VAL A 144 7.81 -8.12 -3.00
N LEU A 145 8.08 -7.41 -1.90
CA LEU A 145 7.88 -7.96 -0.56
C LEU A 145 6.42 -8.31 -0.28
N PRO A 146 5.42 -7.43 -0.58
CA PRO A 146 4.02 -7.79 -0.39
C PRO A 146 3.55 -8.96 -1.26
N GLU A 147 4.12 -9.14 -2.46
CA GLU A 147 3.81 -10.31 -3.30
C GLU A 147 4.33 -11.60 -2.67
N ILE A 148 5.56 -11.57 -2.14
CA ILE A 148 6.18 -12.71 -1.46
C ILE A 148 5.42 -13.07 -0.17
N GLU A 149 4.96 -12.08 0.59
CA GLU A 149 4.12 -12.28 1.77
C GLU A 149 2.81 -12.99 1.44
N ARG A 150 2.15 -12.57 0.35
CA ARG A 150 0.90 -13.20 -0.13
C ARG A 150 1.10 -14.66 -0.53
N LYS A 151 2.32 -15.04 -0.96
CA LYS A 151 2.70 -16.43 -1.26
C LYS A 151 3.02 -17.24 0.00
N GLY A 152 3.01 -16.61 1.18
CA GLY A 152 3.18 -17.27 2.49
C GLY A 152 4.63 -17.37 2.97
N HIS A 153 5.55 -16.62 2.37
CA HIS A 153 6.95 -16.60 2.79
C HIS A 153 7.23 -15.52 3.84
N ASP A 154 8.23 -15.75 4.70
CA ASP A 154 8.65 -14.78 5.72
C ASP A 154 9.52 -13.66 5.12
N ILE A 155 9.03 -12.42 5.20
CA ILE A 155 9.72 -11.22 4.71
C ILE A 155 10.89 -10.81 5.63
N LYS A 156 10.87 -11.16 6.92
CA LYS A 156 11.85 -10.63 7.88
C LYS A 156 13.29 -10.98 7.48
N ASN A 157 13.50 -12.20 6.99
CA ASN A 157 14.81 -12.65 6.52
C ASN A 157 15.25 -11.97 5.21
N LEU A 158 14.28 -11.52 4.39
CA LEU A 158 14.53 -10.84 3.12
C LEU A 158 14.82 -9.35 3.30
N ALA A 159 14.20 -8.71 4.30
CA ALA A 159 14.36 -7.27 4.55
C ALA A 159 15.82 -6.88 4.80
N GLY A 160 16.59 -7.73 5.51
CA GLY A 160 18.02 -7.51 5.77
C GLY A 160 18.92 -7.67 4.55
N ARG A 161 18.42 -8.23 3.43
CA ARG A 161 19.21 -8.58 2.24
C ARG A 161 18.91 -7.70 1.03
N ILE A 162 18.02 -6.72 1.19
CA ILE A 162 17.67 -5.79 0.12
C ILE A 162 18.92 -5.04 -0.36
N ASP A 163 19.82 -4.65 0.56
CA ASP A 163 21.12 -4.00 0.25
C ASP A 163 21.95 -4.90 -0.69
N GLU A 164 22.07 -6.21 -0.40
CA GLU A 164 22.81 -7.17 -1.23
C GLU A 164 22.21 -7.32 -2.64
N VAL A 165 20.88 -7.39 -2.75
CA VAL A 165 20.21 -7.46 -4.05
C VAL A 165 20.44 -6.19 -4.86
N LEU A 166 20.34 -5.01 -4.23
CA LEU A 166 20.57 -3.74 -4.89
C LEU A 166 22.03 -3.59 -5.34
N GLU A 167 23.01 -4.01 -4.52
CA GLU A 167 24.41 -4.07 -4.93
C GLU A 167 24.64 -4.99 -6.13
N GLY A 168 24.01 -6.17 -6.15
CA GLY A 168 24.12 -7.11 -7.28
C GLY A 168 23.55 -6.55 -8.58
N LEU A 169 22.47 -5.77 -8.47
CA LEU A 169 21.87 -5.05 -9.58
C LEU A 169 22.81 -3.96 -10.12
N GLU A 170 23.45 -3.19 -9.24
CA GLU A 170 24.40 -2.13 -9.62
C GLU A 170 25.70 -2.69 -10.24
N LYS A 171 26.17 -3.84 -9.74
CA LYS A 171 27.28 -4.61 -10.32
C LYS A 171 26.91 -5.26 -11.67
N GLY A 172 25.64 -5.19 -12.08
CA GLY A 172 25.15 -5.74 -13.34
C GLY A 172 25.13 -7.26 -13.37
N MET A 173 25.01 -7.94 -12.23
CA MET A 173 24.95 -9.40 -12.16
C MET A 173 23.64 -9.97 -12.73
N PHE A 174 22.58 -9.17 -12.72
CA PHE A 174 21.26 -9.47 -13.27
C PHE A 174 20.54 -8.16 -13.66
N SER A 175 19.41 -8.24 -14.35
CA SER A 175 18.62 -7.06 -14.76
C SER A 175 17.50 -6.69 -13.77
N LYS A 176 16.90 -5.50 -13.88
CA LYS A 176 15.81 -5.05 -13.00
C LYS A 176 14.62 -6.03 -12.93
N ASP A 177 14.38 -6.78 -14.01
CA ASP A 177 13.31 -7.79 -14.08
C ASP A 177 13.65 -9.10 -13.36
N GLY A 178 14.91 -9.28 -12.94
CA GLY A 178 15.38 -10.41 -12.16
C GLY A 178 15.10 -10.29 -10.66
N ILE A 179 14.87 -9.07 -10.14
CA ILE A 179 14.70 -8.79 -8.70
C ILE A 179 13.60 -9.69 -8.11
N ASP A 180 12.42 -9.70 -8.74
CA ASP A 180 11.24 -10.43 -8.26
C ASP A 180 11.55 -11.92 -8.10
N LYS A 181 12.26 -12.49 -9.10
CA LYS A 181 12.63 -13.92 -9.13
C LYS A 181 13.73 -14.24 -8.11
N ILE A 182 14.73 -13.35 -7.94
CA ILE A 182 15.79 -13.51 -6.93
C ILE A 182 15.17 -13.54 -5.55
N MET A 183 14.37 -12.52 -5.22
CA MET A 183 13.77 -12.40 -3.90
C MET A 183 12.84 -13.58 -3.60
N GLU A 184 12.08 -14.07 -4.59
CA GLU A 184 11.24 -15.26 -4.46
C GLU A 184 12.06 -16.56 -4.26
N CYS A 185 13.08 -16.80 -5.08
CA CYS A 185 13.99 -17.94 -4.91
C CYS A 185 14.65 -17.89 -3.51
N TRP A 186 15.07 -16.69 -3.09
CA TRP A 186 15.77 -16.49 -1.82
C TRP A 186 14.86 -16.68 -0.61
N ALA A 187 13.58 -16.34 -0.74
CA ALA A 187 12.56 -16.59 0.27
C ALA A 187 12.44 -18.08 0.64
N GLY A 188 12.69 -18.99 -0.31
CA GLY A 188 12.70 -20.43 -0.09
C GLY A 188 14.03 -20.99 0.42
N LYS A 189 15.12 -20.22 0.35
CA LYS A 189 16.48 -20.65 0.70
C LYS A 189 17.23 -19.56 1.46
N PRO A 190 16.85 -19.28 2.71
CA PRO A 190 17.43 -18.17 3.46
C PRO A 190 18.94 -18.34 3.68
N ASP A 191 19.54 -19.52 3.64
CA ASP A 191 20.99 -19.64 3.91
C ASP A 191 21.88 -19.51 2.66
N ALA A 192 21.28 -19.42 1.46
CA ALA A 192 22.04 -19.30 0.22
C ALA A 192 22.61 -17.88 0.03
N SER A 193 23.74 -17.79 -0.65
CA SER A 193 24.33 -16.53 -1.10
C SER A 193 23.62 -15.99 -2.36
N LEU A 194 23.74 -14.67 -2.60
CA LEU A 194 23.16 -14.04 -3.79
C LEU A 194 23.66 -14.71 -5.10
N GLU A 195 24.95 -15.07 -5.16
CA GLU A 195 25.56 -15.71 -6.32
C GLU A 195 24.98 -17.10 -6.61
N GLU A 196 24.72 -17.89 -5.56
CA GLU A 196 24.08 -19.20 -5.69
C GLU A 196 22.64 -19.06 -6.18
N ILE A 197 21.89 -18.08 -5.65
CA ILE A 197 20.51 -17.79 -6.08
C ILE A 197 20.48 -17.36 -7.54
N ILE A 198 21.38 -16.46 -7.97
CA ILE A 198 21.44 -15.98 -9.36
C ILE A 198 21.69 -17.15 -10.33
N LYS A 199 22.63 -18.05 -9.99
CA LYS A 199 22.94 -19.26 -10.76
C LYS A 199 21.75 -20.20 -10.85
N GLU A 200 21.09 -20.45 -9.73
CA GLU A 200 19.95 -21.37 -9.66
C GLU A 200 18.72 -20.85 -10.39
N CYS A 201 18.40 -19.55 -10.24
CA CYS A 201 17.29 -18.94 -10.97
C CYS A 201 17.63 -18.77 -12.47
N GLY A 202 18.91 -18.96 -12.86
CA GLY A 202 19.39 -18.93 -14.24
C GLY A 202 19.24 -17.56 -14.90
N ILE A 203 19.52 -16.49 -14.14
CA ILE A 203 19.29 -15.08 -14.52
C ILE A 203 20.57 -14.25 -14.54
N GLU A 204 21.73 -14.91 -14.60
CA GLU A 204 23.01 -14.25 -14.82
C GLU A 204 22.93 -13.33 -16.04
N ALA A 205 23.49 -12.13 -15.89
CA ALA A 205 23.50 -11.13 -16.94
C ALA A 205 24.26 -11.66 -18.17
N MET A 206 23.59 -11.62 -19.33
CA MET A 206 24.23 -11.95 -20.59
C MET A 206 24.96 -10.72 -21.16
N ASN A 207 26.16 -10.94 -21.68
CA ASN A 207 26.86 -9.89 -22.43
C ASN A 207 26.09 -9.59 -23.74
N LYS A 208 26.36 -8.42 -24.34
CA LYS A 208 25.68 -7.98 -25.58
C LYS A 208 25.87 -8.96 -26.75
N GLU A 209 27.00 -9.65 -26.84
CA GLU A 209 27.30 -10.55 -27.95
C GLU A 209 26.49 -11.84 -27.88
N ASP A 210 26.42 -12.45 -26.69
CA ASP A 210 25.67 -13.66 -26.42
C ASP A 210 24.17 -13.39 -26.46
N LEU A 211 23.73 -12.22 -25.98
CA LEU A 211 22.36 -11.74 -26.15
C LEU A 211 21.99 -11.64 -27.65
N ARG A 212 22.89 -11.11 -28.48
CA ARG A 212 22.69 -11.00 -29.94
C ARG A 212 22.67 -12.37 -30.61
N LYS A 213 23.51 -13.32 -30.18
CA LYS A 213 23.50 -14.70 -30.69
C LYS A 213 22.17 -15.40 -30.37
N GLU A 214 21.68 -15.24 -29.14
CA GLU A 214 20.41 -15.84 -28.71
C GLU A 214 19.24 -15.26 -29.50
N ILE A 215 19.19 -13.93 -29.67
CA ILE A 215 18.17 -13.26 -30.50
C ILE A 215 18.22 -13.78 -31.94
N LYS A 216 19.42 -13.97 -32.52
CA LYS A 216 19.57 -14.57 -33.85
C LYS A 216 19.07 -16.02 -33.91
N SER A 217 19.24 -16.80 -32.85
CA SER A 217 18.67 -18.17 -32.77
C SER A 217 17.15 -18.13 -32.79
N ILE A 218 16.54 -17.25 -31.98
CA ILE A 218 15.09 -17.05 -31.95
C ILE A 218 14.56 -16.62 -33.32
N LEU A 219 15.25 -15.68 -33.99
CA LEU A 219 14.88 -15.25 -35.33
C LEU A 219 14.98 -16.36 -36.37
N LYS A 220 15.97 -17.27 -36.25
CA LYS A 220 16.10 -18.45 -37.13
C LYS A 220 14.96 -19.45 -36.91
N GLU A 221 14.67 -19.77 -35.65
CA GLU A 221 13.59 -20.68 -35.24
C GLU A 221 12.21 -20.15 -35.63
N HIS A 222 12.04 -18.82 -35.66
CA HIS A 222 10.78 -18.15 -35.97
C HIS A 222 10.82 -17.30 -37.26
N THR A 223 11.58 -17.77 -38.26
CA THR A 223 11.74 -17.10 -39.56
C THR A 223 10.41 -16.87 -40.29
N SER A 224 9.43 -17.76 -40.11
CA SER A 224 8.08 -17.62 -40.68
C SER A 224 7.36 -16.36 -40.19
N ILE A 225 7.50 -16.02 -38.90
CA ILE A 225 6.86 -14.84 -38.29
C ILE A 225 7.42 -13.56 -38.89
N VAL A 226 8.74 -13.50 -39.10
CA VAL A 226 9.41 -12.36 -39.74
C VAL A 226 9.02 -12.25 -41.22
N ALA A 227 8.88 -13.38 -41.91
CA ALA A 227 8.49 -13.40 -43.32
C ALA A 227 7.04 -12.95 -43.56
N GLU A 228 6.13 -13.30 -42.66
CA GLU A 228 4.69 -12.99 -42.79
C GLU A 228 4.35 -11.56 -42.31
N LYS A 229 5.01 -11.08 -41.25
CA LYS A 229 4.65 -9.81 -40.58
C LYS A 229 5.66 -8.67 -40.76
N GLY A 230 6.84 -8.92 -41.33
CA GLY A 230 7.85 -7.88 -41.55
C GLY A 230 8.22 -7.14 -40.26
N GLU A 231 8.07 -5.81 -40.25
CA GLU A 231 8.37 -4.98 -39.07
C GLU A 231 7.42 -5.24 -37.88
N ASP A 232 6.18 -5.64 -38.14
CA ASP A 232 5.18 -5.95 -37.09
C ASP A 232 5.50 -7.28 -36.37
N ALA A 233 6.50 -8.04 -36.83
CA ALA A 233 6.99 -9.24 -36.16
C ALA A 233 7.69 -8.94 -34.83
N ILE A 234 8.11 -7.69 -34.58
CA ILE A 234 8.83 -7.31 -33.36
C ILE A 234 7.99 -7.59 -32.10
N SER A 235 6.72 -7.23 -32.09
CA SER A 235 5.82 -7.40 -30.93
C SER A 235 5.67 -8.88 -30.49
N PRO A 236 5.30 -9.84 -31.37
CA PRO A 236 5.22 -11.25 -30.98
C PRO A 236 6.58 -11.87 -30.64
N LEU A 237 7.65 -11.48 -31.35
CA LEU A 237 9.01 -11.97 -31.05
C LEU A 237 9.53 -11.44 -29.72
N MET A 238 9.13 -10.23 -29.33
CA MET A 238 9.46 -9.67 -28.01
C MET A 238 8.87 -10.53 -26.89
N GLY A 239 7.64 -11.04 -27.03
CA GLY A 239 7.04 -11.95 -26.05
C GLY A 239 7.85 -13.26 -25.89
N ILE A 240 8.32 -13.84 -27.00
CA ILE A 240 9.13 -15.06 -27.00
C ILE A 240 10.51 -14.79 -26.40
N ALA A 241 11.16 -13.71 -26.83
CA ALA A 241 12.46 -13.27 -26.33
C ALA A 241 12.41 -13.00 -24.82
N MET A 242 11.40 -12.27 -24.35
CA MET A 242 11.18 -12.01 -22.93
C MET A 242 10.95 -13.31 -22.15
N LYS A 243 10.18 -14.27 -22.68
CA LYS A 243 9.97 -15.56 -21.99
C LYS A 243 11.27 -16.34 -21.81
N LYS A 244 12.17 -16.31 -22.80
CA LYS A 244 13.45 -17.04 -22.78
C LYS A 244 14.56 -16.31 -22.01
N MET A 245 14.52 -14.98 -21.98
CA MET A 245 15.58 -14.11 -21.48
C MET A 245 15.17 -13.26 -20.27
N LYS A 246 14.00 -13.51 -19.66
CA LYS A 246 13.50 -12.77 -18.49
C LYS A 246 14.55 -12.75 -17.37
N GLY A 247 14.92 -11.56 -16.93
CA GLY A 247 15.88 -11.36 -15.84
C GLY A 247 17.36 -11.34 -16.27
N LYS A 248 17.72 -11.88 -17.44
CA LYS A 248 19.10 -11.94 -17.94
C LYS A 248 19.58 -10.67 -18.65
N ALA A 249 18.67 -9.85 -19.15
CA ALA A 249 18.97 -8.59 -19.81
C ALA A 249 17.78 -7.62 -19.66
N ASP A 250 18.07 -6.32 -19.69
CA ASP A 250 17.03 -5.30 -19.64
C ASP A 250 16.13 -5.37 -20.88
N GLY A 251 14.81 -5.31 -20.70
CA GLY A 251 13.83 -5.37 -21.77
C GLY A 251 14.05 -4.32 -22.86
N SER A 252 14.56 -3.13 -22.49
CA SER A 252 14.89 -2.07 -23.46
C SER A 252 16.04 -2.48 -24.38
N LEU A 253 17.07 -3.15 -23.83
CA LEU A 253 18.21 -3.64 -24.58
C LEU A 253 17.81 -4.82 -25.50
N ILE A 254 16.98 -5.73 -25.00
CA ILE A 254 16.41 -6.83 -25.81
C ILE A 254 15.64 -6.25 -27.01
N TYR A 255 14.77 -5.27 -26.76
CA TYR A 255 13.99 -4.62 -27.80
C TYR A 255 14.86 -3.93 -28.85
N GLN A 256 15.90 -3.19 -28.43
CA GLN A 256 16.82 -2.52 -29.34
C GLN A 256 17.52 -3.51 -30.28
N ILE A 257 18.12 -4.56 -29.73
CA ILE A 257 18.85 -5.56 -30.53
C ILE A 257 17.90 -6.34 -31.44
N LEU A 258 16.71 -6.70 -30.94
CA LEU A 258 15.69 -7.38 -31.74
C LEU A 258 15.25 -6.52 -32.93
N LYS A 259 14.97 -5.23 -32.69
CA LYS A 259 14.58 -4.28 -33.74
C LYS A 259 15.66 -4.13 -34.80
N GLU A 260 16.93 -3.99 -34.39
CA GLU A 260 18.06 -3.90 -35.31
C GLU A 260 18.17 -5.14 -36.22
N GLU A 261 18.09 -6.35 -35.66
CA GLU A 261 18.25 -7.58 -36.44
C GLU A 261 17.03 -7.87 -37.33
N VAL A 262 15.81 -7.59 -36.87
CA VAL A 262 14.59 -7.71 -37.71
C VAL A 262 14.65 -6.74 -38.89
N MET A 263 15.00 -5.47 -38.65
CA MET A 263 15.15 -4.48 -39.73
C MET A 263 16.22 -4.88 -40.74
N ARG A 264 17.34 -5.46 -40.29
CA ARG A 264 18.38 -5.99 -41.19
C ARG A 264 17.83 -7.08 -42.11
N ILE A 265 17.08 -8.04 -41.58
CA ILE A 265 16.50 -9.15 -42.36
C ILE A 265 15.47 -8.62 -43.39
N VAL A 266 14.63 -7.66 -42.99
CA VAL A 266 13.63 -7.05 -43.89
C VAL A 266 14.30 -6.25 -45.02
N GLN A 267 15.39 -5.53 -44.72
CA GLN A 267 16.15 -4.77 -45.71
C GLN A 267 16.94 -5.67 -46.67
N GLU A 268 17.52 -6.77 -46.18
CA GLU A 268 18.22 -7.77 -47.01
C GLU A 268 17.26 -8.42 -48.02
N LYS A 269 16.07 -8.85 -47.59
CA LYS A 269 15.03 -9.36 -48.49
C LYS A 269 14.57 -8.32 -49.50
N SER A 270 14.38 -7.07 -49.09
CA SER A 270 13.97 -5.99 -50.00
C SER A 270 15.02 -5.67 -51.07
N ARG A 271 16.30 -6.01 -50.82
CA ARG A 271 17.39 -5.89 -51.81
C ARG A 271 17.50 -7.11 -52.73
N GLU A 272 17.14 -8.31 -52.25
CA GLU A 272 17.05 -9.52 -53.08
C GLU A 272 15.91 -9.44 -54.10
N TYR A 273 14.74 -8.88 -53.75
CA TYR A 273 13.61 -8.71 -54.68
C TYR A 273 13.77 -7.59 -55.72
N LYS A 274 14.79 -6.72 -55.57
CA LYS A 274 15.09 -5.61 -56.49
C LYS A 274 16.21 -5.93 -57.50
N LYS A 275 16.83 -7.10 -57.40
CA LYS A 275 17.76 -7.66 -58.40
C LYS A 275 17.05 -8.69 -59.25
#